data_AF-A0A1V1NU26-F1
#
_entry.id   AF-A0A1V1NU26-F1
#
_cell.length_a   1.000
_cell.length_b   1.000
_cell.length_c   1.000
_cell.angle_alpha   90.00
_cell.angle_beta   90.00
_cell.angle_gamma   90.00
#
_symmetry.space_group_name_H-M   'P 1'
#
loop_
_entity.id
_entity.type
_entity.pdbx_description
1 polymer ?
#
loop_
_entity_poly.entity_id
_entity_poly.type
_entity_poly.pdbx_seq_one_letter_code
_entity_poly.pdbx_strand_id
1 'polypeptide(L)'
;MKKGIAPLTHSLNKITSLKGVSYYWKTDEYPDKNFEDSKQIGLIAQEVETIIPEIVQTDDEGYKSIRYNKLTPVLIEAVKELKTKNDCLQQQINSQQKEIDELKAFVNQLINNT
;
A
#
# COMPACT_ATOMS: atom_id res chain seq x y z
N MET A 1 -27.91 -7.11 6.47
CA MET A 1 -27.81 -7.39 5.02
C MET A 1 -27.07 -6.23 4.33
N LYS A 2 -26.22 -6.49 3.33
CA LYS A 2 -25.44 -5.48 2.58
C LYS A 2 -25.99 -5.30 1.14
N LYS A 3 -25.82 -4.13 0.52
CA LYS A 3 -26.21 -3.80 -0.87
C LYS A 3 -25.06 -3.06 -1.57
N GLY A 4 -24.96 -3.18 -2.90
CA GLY A 4 -23.96 -2.43 -3.69
C GLY A 4 -22.53 -2.90 -3.43
N ILE A 5 -22.31 -4.21 -3.35
CA ILE A 5 -21.00 -4.79 -3.07
C ILE A 5 -20.12 -4.66 -4.33
N ALA A 6 -18.98 -3.99 -4.19
CA ALA A 6 -17.96 -3.89 -5.21
C ALA A 6 -16.58 -4.23 -4.61
N PRO A 7 -15.66 -4.83 -5.38
CA PRO A 7 -14.29 -5.06 -4.93
C PRO A 7 -13.55 -3.75 -4.72
N LEU A 8 -12.64 -3.71 -3.74
CA LEU A 8 -11.65 -2.63 -3.65
C LEU A 8 -10.57 -2.89 -4.70
N THR A 9 -10.33 -1.90 -5.55
CA THR A 9 -9.34 -2.00 -6.62
C THR A 9 -8.27 -0.92 -6.46
N HIS A 10 -7.10 -1.19 -7.04
CA HIS A 10 -5.93 -0.28 -6.98
C HIS A 10 -5.49 -0.04 -5.53
N SER A 11 -5.73 -1.03 -4.66
CA SER A 11 -5.52 -0.92 -3.22
C SER A 11 -4.03 -0.80 -2.91
N LEU A 12 -3.17 -1.53 -3.64
CA LEU A 12 -1.72 -1.41 -3.47
C LEU A 12 -1.26 0.01 -3.81
N ASN A 13 -1.68 0.55 -4.96
CA ASN A 13 -1.30 1.89 -5.38
C ASN A 13 -1.77 2.97 -4.39
N LYS A 14 -2.99 2.84 -3.86
CA LYS A 14 -3.51 3.72 -2.81
C LYS A 14 -2.63 3.69 -1.57
N ILE A 15 -2.37 2.49 -1.03
CA ILE A 15 -1.55 2.33 0.18
C ILE A 15 -0.12 2.81 -0.02
N THR A 16 0.51 2.53 -1.17
CA THR A 16 1.88 2.98 -1.46
C THR A 16 2.00 4.49 -1.68
N SER A 17 0.88 5.18 -1.91
CA SER A 17 0.84 6.64 -2.04
C SER A 17 0.68 7.36 -0.70
N LEU A 18 0.31 6.62 0.36
CA LEU A 18 0.19 7.18 1.71
C LEU A 18 1.57 7.38 2.35
N LYS A 19 1.70 8.44 3.16
CA LYS A 19 2.91 8.73 3.91
C LYS A 19 2.69 8.51 5.39
N GLY A 20 3.40 7.53 5.94
CA GLY A 20 3.55 7.39 7.38
C GLY A 20 4.36 8.56 7.94
N VAL A 21 3.83 9.22 8.96
CA VAL A 21 4.47 10.36 9.62
C VAL A 21 4.54 10.14 11.12
N SER A 22 5.46 10.84 11.77
CA SER A 22 5.41 11.05 13.22
C SER A 22 5.11 12.50 13.53
N TYR A 23 4.30 12.76 14.54
CA TYR A 23 3.88 14.10 14.91
C TYR A 23 3.69 14.23 16.43
N TYR A 24 3.60 15.46 16.90
CA TYR A 24 3.14 15.79 18.25
C TYR A 24 1.83 16.55 18.11
N TRP A 25 0.90 16.32 19.05
CA TRP A 25 -0.29 17.15 19.13
C TRP A 25 0.10 18.55 19.60
N LYS A 26 -0.61 19.55 19.11
CA LYS A 26 -0.46 20.93 19.58
C LYS A 26 -1.29 21.13 20.85
N THR A 27 -0.86 20.51 21.94
CA THR A 27 -1.54 20.53 23.24
C THR A 27 -1.75 21.95 23.76
N ASP A 28 -0.79 22.85 23.52
CA ASP A 28 -0.88 24.26 23.92
C ASP A 28 -1.96 25.06 23.16
N GLU A 29 -2.18 24.75 21.88
CA GLU A 29 -3.20 25.42 21.04
C GLU A 29 -4.60 24.84 21.28
N TYR A 30 -4.69 23.60 21.79
CA TYR A 30 -5.95 22.86 21.98
C TYR A 30 -6.03 22.17 23.35
N PRO A 31 -5.98 22.92 24.46
CA PRO A 31 -5.92 22.34 25.81
C PRO A 31 -7.16 21.50 26.15
N ASP A 32 -8.34 21.85 25.61
CA ASP A 32 -9.60 21.14 25.89
C ASP A 32 -9.73 19.78 25.20
N LYS A 33 -8.86 19.47 24.22
CA LYS A 33 -8.91 18.21 23.46
C LYS A 33 -8.22 17.04 24.16
N ASN A 34 -7.56 17.27 25.30
CA ASN A 34 -6.91 16.24 26.13
C ASN A 34 -5.98 15.30 25.33
N PHE A 35 -5.23 15.87 24.37
CA PHE A 35 -4.27 15.08 23.61
C PHE A 35 -3.07 14.68 24.45
N GLU A 36 -2.51 13.51 24.15
CA GLU A 36 -1.28 13.06 24.78
C GLU A 36 -0.09 13.88 24.27
N ASP A 37 0.71 14.42 25.20
CA ASP A 37 1.95 15.13 24.90
C ASP A 37 3.11 14.14 24.71
N SER A 38 2.93 13.25 23.72
CA SER A 38 3.92 12.25 23.36
C SER A 38 3.98 12.08 21.85
N LYS A 39 5.10 11.55 21.35
CA LYS A 39 5.33 11.37 19.92
C LYS A 39 4.36 10.33 19.37
N GLN A 40 3.53 10.74 18.43
CA GLN A 40 2.57 9.89 17.74
C GLN A 40 3.12 9.41 16.40
N ILE A 41 2.57 8.29 15.91
CA ILE A 41 2.77 7.78 14.55
C ILE A 41 1.41 7.66 13.89
N GLY A 42 1.31 8.09 12.64
CA GLY A 42 0.06 7.97 11.89
C GLY A 42 0.17 8.51 10.48
N LEU A 43 -0.95 9.05 10.01
CA LEU A 43 -1.12 9.63 8.68
C LEU A 43 -1.76 11.02 8.82
N ILE A 44 -1.56 11.87 7.81
CA ILE A 44 -2.22 13.18 7.74
C ILE A 44 -3.58 13.03 7.07
N ALA A 45 -4.67 13.36 7.77
CA ALA A 45 -6.04 13.14 7.30
C ALA A 45 -6.34 13.82 5.96
N GLN A 46 -5.83 15.05 5.76
CA GLN A 46 -5.98 15.81 4.52
C GLN A 46 -5.28 15.13 3.34
N GLU A 47 -4.10 14.55 3.55
CA GLU A 47 -3.41 13.80 2.49
C GLU A 47 -4.15 12.50 2.17
N VAL A 48 -4.58 11.77 3.21
CA VAL A 48 -5.36 10.54 3.05
C VAL A 48 -6.65 10.79 2.29
N GLU A 49 -7.35 11.90 2.55
CA GLU A 49 -8.60 12.23 1.89
C GLU A 49 -8.46 12.33 0.36
N THR A 50 -7.32 12.80 -0.13
CA THR A 50 -7.07 12.90 -1.58
C THR A 50 -6.90 11.53 -2.26
N ILE A 51 -6.64 10.47 -1.48
CA ILE A 51 -6.32 9.13 -1.98
C ILE A 51 -7.43 8.12 -1.65
N ILE A 52 -7.96 8.17 -0.42
CA ILE A 52 -8.98 7.27 0.13
C ILE A 52 -9.99 8.10 0.96
N PRO A 53 -10.82 8.93 0.33
CA PRO A 53 -11.75 9.81 1.04
C PRO A 53 -12.72 9.06 1.97
N GLU A 54 -13.05 7.80 1.66
CA GLU A 54 -14.04 7.01 2.39
C GLU A 54 -13.63 6.68 3.84
N ILE A 55 -12.32 6.73 4.13
CA ILE A 55 -11.79 6.49 5.48
C ILE A 55 -11.59 7.77 6.28
N VAL A 56 -11.76 8.94 5.68
CA VAL A 56 -11.71 10.23 6.39
C VAL A 56 -13.11 10.63 6.83
N GLN A 57 -13.19 11.28 7.98
CA GLN A 57 -14.39 11.93 8.47
C GLN A 57 -14.06 13.35 8.92
N THR A 58 -15.03 14.24 8.75
CA THR A 58 -14.96 15.62 9.22
C THR A 58 -16.01 15.76 10.32
N ASP A 59 -15.63 16.31 11.47
CA ASP A 59 -16.58 16.63 12.54
C ASP A 59 -17.32 17.96 12.28
N ASP A 60 -18.24 18.32 13.17
CA ASP A 60 -19.06 19.53 13.03
C ASP A 60 -18.24 20.83 13.12
N GLU A 61 -17.03 20.75 13.68
CA GLU A 61 -16.07 21.87 13.78
C GLU A 61 -15.13 21.95 12.55
N GLY A 62 -15.21 20.98 11.63
CA GLY A 62 -14.39 20.94 10.42
C GLY A 62 -13.07 20.18 10.56
N TYR A 63 -12.79 19.54 11.71
CA TYR A 63 -11.57 18.75 11.91
C TYR A 63 -11.68 17.39 11.23
N LYS A 64 -10.61 17.04 10.51
CA LYS A 64 -10.51 15.76 9.79
C LYS A 64 -9.81 14.70 10.63
N SER A 65 -10.41 13.52 10.71
CA SER A 65 -9.85 12.34 11.38
C SER A 65 -9.97 11.09 10.51
N ILE A 66 -9.12 10.10 10.78
CA ILE A 66 -9.02 8.87 9.99
C ILE A 66 -9.67 7.71 10.73
N ARG A 67 -10.53 6.97 10.04
CA ARG A 67 -11.11 5.70 10.49
C ARG A 67 -10.16 4.55 10.16
N TYR A 68 -9.14 4.36 11.00
CA TYR A 68 -8.09 3.35 10.81
C TYR A 68 -8.62 1.92 10.65
N ASN A 69 -9.74 1.58 11.30
CA ASN A 69 -10.39 0.27 11.13
C ASN A 69 -10.86 0.00 9.69
N LYS A 70 -11.13 1.04 8.89
CA LYS A 70 -11.48 0.90 7.47
C LYS A 70 -10.26 0.74 6.57
N LEU A 71 -9.04 0.94 7.08
CA LEU A 71 -7.80 0.73 6.33
C LEU A 71 -7.48 -0.76 6.16
N THR A 72 -7.86 -1.62 7.11
CA THR A 72 -7.62 -3.06 7.08
C THR A 72 -8.11 -3.76 5.79
N PRO A 73 -9.36 -3.60 5.32
CA PRO A 73 -9.78 -4.22 4.06
C PRO A 73 -9.01 -3.69 2.84
N VAL A 74 -8.57 -2.43 2.83
CA VAL A 74 -7.71 -1.89 1.77
C VAL A 74 -6.34 -2.57 1.80
N LEU A 75 -5.75 -2.72 2.98
CA LEU A 75 -4.48 -3.43 3.16
C LEU A 75 -4.55 -4.90 2.71
N ILE A 76 -5.66 -5.58 2.99
CA ILE A 76 -5.89 -6.97 2.54
C ILE A 76 -5.81 -7.06 1.01
N GLU A 77 -6.53 -6.19 0.30
CA GLU A 77 -6.50 -6.19 -1.16
C GLU A 77 -5.15 -5.71 -1.72
N ALA A 78 -4.48 -4.77 -1.05
CA ALA A 78 -3.12 -4.36 -1.41
C ALA A 78 -2.11 -5.53 -1.34
N VAL A 79 -2.18 -6.36 -0.30
CA VAL A 79 -1.34 -7.55 -0.15
C VAL A 79 -1.65 -8.59 -1.23
N LYS A 80 -2.92 -8.79 -1.59
CA LYS A 80 -3.31 -9.67 -2.69
C LYS A 80 -2.77 -9.18 -4.04
N GLU A 81 -2.95 -7.89 -4.33
CA GLU A 81 -2.40 -7.26 -5.54
C GLU A 81 -0.87 -7.41 -5.60
N LEU A 82 -0.17 -7.20 -4.46
CA LEU A 82 1.28 -7.39 -4.35
C LEU A 82 1.69 -8.85 -4.59
N LYS A 83 0.96 -9.80 -4.00
CA LYS A 83 1.20 -11.23 -4.21
C LYS A 83 1.08 -11.60 -5.69
N THR A 84 0.02 -11.15 -6.36
CA THR A 84 -0.16 -11.41 -7.80
C THR A 84 0.99 -10.86 -8.63
N LYS A 85 1.48 -9.65 -8.32
CA LYS A 85 2.66 -9.08 -8.99
C LYS A 85 3.92 -9.93 -8.74
N ASN A 86 4.15 -10.38 -7.51
CA ASN A 86 5.30 -11.22 -7.17
C ASN A 86 5.24 -12.58 -7.89
N ASP A 87 4.07 -13.22 -7.92
CA ASP A 87 3.89 -14.50 -8.61
C ASP A 87 4.17 -14.36 -10.12
N CYS A 88 3.73 -13.26 -10.74
CA CYS A 88 4.02 -12.94 -12.14
C CYS A 88 5.52 -12.70 -12.39
N LEU A 89 6.17 -11.90 -11.54
CA LEU A 89 7.61 -11.66 -11.63
C LEU A 89 8.41 -12.95 -11.48
N GLN A 90 8.02 -13.84 -10.56
CA GLN A 90 8.69 -15.12 -10.37
C GLN A 90 8.55 -16.02 -11.61
N GLN A 91 7.38 -16.02 -12.26
CA GLN A 91 7.18 -16.75 -13.51
C GLN A 91 8.06 -16.22 -14.65
N GLN A 92 8.16 -14.88 -14.77
CA GLN A 92 9.03 -14.25 -15.76
C GLN A 92 10.50 -14.61 -15.53
N ILE A 93 10.97 -14.54 -14.28
CA ILE A 93 12.34 -14.94 -13.90
C ILE A 93 12.61 -16.40 -14.29
N ASN A 94 11.68 -17.31 -13.99
CA ASN A 94 11.84 -18.73 -14.32
C ASN A 94 11.91 -18.97 -15.84
N SER A 95 11.08 -18.25 -16.61
CA SER A 95 11.09 -18.33 -18.08
C SER A 95 12.40 -17.82 -18.67
N GLN A 96 12.87 -16.67 -18.19
CA GLN A 96 14.14 -16.09 -18.63
C GLN A 96 15.33 -16.98 -18.25
N GLN A 97 15.32 -17.58 -17.05
CA GLN A 97 16.37 -18.51 -16.63
C GLN A 97 16.44 -19.73 -17.54
N LYS A 98 15.29 -20.28 -17.92
CA LYS A 98 15.22 -21.40 -18.87
C LYS A 98 15.83 -21.04 -20.23
N GLU A 99 15.48 -19.88 -20.77
CA GLU A 99 16.02 -19.40 -22.04
C GLU A 99 17.54 -19.19 -21.98
N ILE A 100 18.04 -18.62 -20.86
CA ILE A 100 19.48 -18.47 -20.61
C ILE A 100 20.18 -19.83 -20.61
N ASP A 101 19.60 -20.85 -19.97
CA ASP A 101 20.19 -22.18 -19.87
C ASP A 101 20.22 -22.89 -21.24
N GLU A 102 19.16 -22.75 -22.04
CA GLU A 102 19.10 -23.25 -23.41
C GLU A 102 20.15 -22.58 -24.32
N LEU A 103 20.29 -21.25 -24.23
CA LEU A 103 21.30 -20.51 -24.98
C LEU A 103 22.72 -20.90 -24.57
N LYS A 104 23.00 -21.08 -23.27
CA LYS A 104 24.30 -21.56 -22.79
C LYS A 104 24.63 -22.95 -23.33
N ALA A 105 23.65 -23.86 -23.34
CA ALA A 105 23.84 -25.19 -23.89
C ALA A 105 24.18 -25.14 -25.40
N PHE A 106 23.47 -24.30 -26.15
CA PHE A 106 23.72 -24.10 -27.57
C PHE A 106 25.11 -23.51 -27.85
N VAL A 107 25.52 -22.47 -27.10
CA VAL A 107 26.86 -21.88 -27.22
C VAL A 107 27.96 -22.91 -26.94
N ASN A 108 27.80 -23.75 -25.91
CA ASN A 108 28.75 -24.81 -25.60
C ASN A 108 28.86 -25.85 -26.73
N GLN A 109 27.76 -26.19 -27.39
CA GLN A 109 27.78 -27.08 -28.55
C GLN A 109 28.57 -26.48 -29.71
N LEU A 110 28.44 -25.19 -29.99
CA LEU A 110 29.20 -24.51 -31.04
C LEU A 110 30.70 -24.48 -30.74
N ILE A 111 31.07 -24.18 -29.49
CA ILE A 111 32.48 -24.14 -29.05
C ILE A 111 33.11 -25.53 -29.15
N ASN A 112 32.42 -26.59 -28.73
CA ASN A 112 32.97 -27.95 -28.70
C ASN A 112 33.01 -28.64 -30.08
N ASN A 113 32.34 -28.08 -31.09
CA ASN A 113 32.34 -28.58 -32.47
C ASN A 113 33.37 -27.88 -33.37
N THR A 114 34.23 -27.02 -32.80
CA THR A 114 35.31 -26.29 -33.49
C THR A 114 36.67 -26.75 -32.96
#